data_AF-A0A341C610-F1
#
_entry.id   AF-A0A341C610-F1
#
_cell.length_a   1.000
_cell.length_b   1.000
_cell.length_c   1.000
_cell.angle_alpha   90.00
_cell.angle_beta   90.00
_cell.angle_gamma   90.00
#
_symmetry.space_group_name_H-M   'P 1'
#
loop_
_entity.id
_entity.type
_entity.pdbx_description
1 polymer ?
#
loop_
_entity_poly.entity_id
_entity_poly.type
_entity_poly.pdbx_seq_one_letter_code
_entity_poly.pdbx_strand_id
1 'polypeptide(L)'
;MNTKGMATVLAVIFCATIVQGFPMFKGGRCLCTHPGVKAVKVADIEKVSIIYPSNSCDKTEVIITLKTHRGQRCLNTKSKQAKVILKKAERMNSLKYQKV
;
A
#
# COMPACT_ATOMS: atom_id res chain seq x y z
N MET A 1 40.34 -20.51 26.69
CA MET A 1 39.40 -20.30 25.56
C MET A 1 40.20 -19.84 24.36
N ASN A 2 40.26 -20.66 23.31
CA ASN A 2 40.99 -20.31 22.10
C ASN A 2 40.32 -19.09 21.44
N THR A 3 41.02 -17.96 21.39
CA THR A 3 40.55 -16.70 20.78
C THR A 3 40.01 -16.92 19.36
N LYS A 4 40.58 -17.89 18.63
CA LYS A 4 40.13 -18.36 17.32
C LYS A 4 38.72 -18.93 17.34
N GLY A 5 38.36 -19.74 18.34
CA GLY A 5 37.04 -20.38 18.47
C GLY A 5 35.94 -19.39 18.88
N MET A 6 36.29 -18.43 19.73
CA MET A 6 35.37 -17.35 20.12
C MET A 6 35.03 -16.45 18.93
N ALA A 7 36.01 -16.13 18.09
CA ALA A 7 35.79 -15.36 16.87
C ALA A 7 34.86 -16.07 15.87
N THR A 8 34.99 -17.40 15.71
CA THR A 8 34.10 -18.17 14.84
C THR A 8 32.67 -18.18 15.35
N VAL A 9 32.46 -18.37 16.66
CA VAL A 9 31.12 -18.35 17.26
C VAL A 9 30.46 -16.98 17.07
N LEU A 10 31.21 -15.89 17.29
CA LEU A 10 30.70 -14.54 17.08
C LEU A 10 30.30 -14.28 15.62
N ALA A 11 31.12 -14.73 14.67
CA ALA A 11 30.86 -14.56 13.24
C ALA A 11 29.59 -15.32 12.80
N VAL A 12 29.36 -16.52 13.33
CA VAL A 12 28.16 -17.32 13.04
C VAL A 12 26.89 -16.64 13.59
N ILE A 13 26.95 -16.12 14.82
CA ILE A 13 25.83 -15.39 15.43
C ILE A 13 25.51 -14.13 14.63
N PHE A 14 26.53 -13.38 14.20
CA PHE A 14 26.35 -12.16 13.42
C PHE A 14 25.75 -12.44 12.03
N CYS A 15 26.12 -13.55 11.39
CA CYS A 15 25.51 -13.95 10.12
C CYS A 15 24.03 -14.32 10.29
N ALA A 16 23.68 -15.03 11.37
CA ALA A 16 22.29 -15.43 11.63
C ALA A 16 21.37 -14.23 11.88
N THR A 17 21.85 -13.19 12.56
CA THR A 17 21.06 -11.97 12.82
C THR A 17 20.87 -11.11 11.58
N ILE A 18 21.81 -11.11 10.62
CA ILE A 18 21.64 -10.38 9.34
C ILE A 18 20.57 -11.04 8.48
N VAL A 19 20.48 -12.38 8.48
CA VAL A 19 19.47 -13.13 7.69
C VAL A 19 18.06 -12.91 8.24
N GLN A 20 17.90 -12.77 9.55
CA GLN A 20 16.59 -12.47 10.18
C GLN A 20 16.28 -10.96 10.24
N GLY A 21 17.31 -10.11 10.26
CA GLY A 21 17.19 -8.67 10.49
C GLY A 21 17.03 -7.83 9.23
N PHE A 22 17.24 -8.39 8.03
CA PHE A 22 16.84 -7.73 6.80
C PHE A 22 15.34 -7.95 6.61
N PRO A 23 14.47 -6.90 6.71
CA PRO A 23 13.13 -6.97 6.17
C PRO A 23 13.28 -7.13 4.66
N MET A 24 13.37 -8.39 4.24
CA MET A 24 13.47 -8.91 2.90
C MET A 24 12.67 -8.01 1.98
N PHE A 25 13.36 -7.14 1.24
CA PHE A 25 12.83 -6.15 0.30
C PHE A 25 11.36 -5.80 0.55
N LYS A 26 11.08 -4.74 1.32
CA LYS A 26 9.77 -4.04 1.37
C LYS A 26 9.35 -3.45 0.00
N GLY A 27 9.82 -4.00 -1.12
CA GLY A 27 9.39 -3.71 -2.47
C GLY A 27 8.19 -4.58 -2.82
N GLY A 28 7.14 -4.54 -2.01
CA GLY A 28 5.88 -5.09 -2.46
C GLY A 28 5.39 -4.29 -3.68
N ARG A 29 4.93 -4.99 -4.72
CA ARG A 29 4.43 -4.37 -5.94
C ARG A 29 3.04 -3.81 -5.66
N CYS A 30 2.97 -2.50 -5.46
CA CYS A 30 1.71 -1.75 -5.43
C CYS A 30 0.85 -2.07 -6.67
N LEU A 31 -0.48 -2.13 -6.51
CA LEU A 31 -1.38 -2.46 -7.62
C LEU A 31 -1.29 -1.41 -8.73
N CYS A 32 -0.97 -0.17 -8.36
CA CYS A 32 -0.77 0.93 -9.29
C CYS A 32 0.72 1.10 -9.62
N THR A 33 1.13 0.59 -10.77
CA THR A 33 2.54 0.69 -11.25
C THR A 33 2.90 2.08 -11.78
N HIS A 34 1.93 2.92 -12.10
CA HIS A 34 2.13 4.25 -12.68
C HIS A 34 1.51 5.35 -11.81
N PRO A 35 2.03 6.59 -11.84
CA PRO A 35 1.33 7.74 -11.26
C PRO A 35 -0.05 7.84 -11.92
N GLY A 36 -1.07 7.44 -11.16
CA GLY A 36 -2.45 7.35 -11.62
C GLY A 36 -2.98 8.65 -12.23
N VAL A 37 -4.13 8.57 -12.87
CA VAL A 37 -4.78 9.74 -13.50
C VAL A 37 -5.17 10.77 -12.44
N LYS A 38 -5.03 12.06 -12.76
CA LYS A 38 -5.31 13.17 -11.84
C LYS A 38 -6.80 13.36 -11.58
N ALA A 39 -7.63 13.04 -12.57
CA ALA A 39 -9.06 13.19 -12.51
C ALA A 39 -9.77 12.11 -13.34
N VAL A 40 -10.94 11.71 -12.88
CA VAL A 40 -11.85 10.78 -13.57
C VAL A 40 -13.24 11.37 -13.56
N LYS A 41 -13.97 11.27 -14.67
CA LYS A 41 -15.37 11.71 -14.73
C LYS A 41 -16.22 10.87 -13.78
N VAL A 42 -16.93 11.51 -12.86
CA VAL A 42 -17.72 10.82 -11.81
C VAL A 42 -18.81 9.93 -12.42
N ALA A 43 -19.38 10.32 -13.56
CA ALA A 43 -20.39 9.56 -14.28
C ALA A 43 -19.88 8.19 -14.78
N ASP A 44 -18.58 8.08 -15.06
CA ASP A 44 -17.97 6.84 -15.55
C ASP A 44 -17.55 5.90 -14.41
N ILE A 45 -17.78 6.26 -13.13
CA ILE A 45 -17.33 5.46 -11.98
C ILE A 45 -18.37 4.40 -11.63
N GLU A 46 -17.96 3.13 -11.62
CA GLU A 46 -18.76 2.01 -11.14
C GLU A 46 -18.51 1.75 -9.66
N LYS A 47 -17.23 1.58 -9.30
CA LYS A 47 -16.81 1.20 -7.97
C LYS A 47 -15.53 1.93 -7.60
N VAL A 48 -15.45 2.37 -6.34
CA VAL A 48 -14.24 2.94 -5.76
C VAL A 48 -13.74 1.98 -4.69
N SER A 49 -12.50 1.55 -4.82
CA SER A 49 -11.79 0.70 -3.87
C SER A 49 -10.59 1.46 -3.31
N ILE A 50 -10.53 1.56 -1.98
CA ILE A 50 -9.43 2.22 -1.28
C ILE A 50 -8.60 1.11 -0.63
N ILE A 51 -7.34 1.01 -1.03
CA ILE A 51 -6.37 0.07 -0.46
C ILE A 51 -5.44 0.87 0.45
N TYR A 52 -5.41 0.49 1.72
CA TYR A 52 -4.51 1.07 2.71
C TYR A 52 -3.11 0.47 2.61
N PRO A 53 -2.08 1.21 3.07
CA PRO A 53 -0.72 0.70 3.06
C PRO A 53 -0.63 -0.60 3.85
N SER A 54 0.08 -1.58 3.29
CA SER A 54 0.29 -2.90 3.88
C SER A 54 1.73 -3.34 3.61
N ASN A 55 2.13 -4.51 4.14
CA ASN A 55 3.47 -5.07 3.93
C ASN A 55 3.84 -5.22 2.44
N SER A 56 2.83 -5.23 1.56
CA SER A 56 2.96 -5.31 0.10
C SER A 56 2.95 -3.95 -0.63
N CYS A 57 2.61 -2.84 0.02
CA CYS A 57 2.67 -1.51 -0.59
C CYS A 57 2.65 -0.44 0.52
N ASP A 58 3.70 0.38 0.61
CA ASP A 58 3.79 1.43 1.64
C ASP A 58 2.88 2.65 1.38
N LYS A 59 2.08 2.62 0.31
CA LYS A 59 1.26 3.78 -0.13
C LYS A 59 -0.22 3.42 -0.15
N THR A 60 -1.06 4.36 0.27
CA THR A 60 -2.50 4.28 0.05
C THR A 60 -2.80 4.42 -1.44
N GLU A 61 -3.59 3.49 -1.98
CA GLU A 61 -3.99 3.49 -3.39
C GLU A 61 -5.51 3.67 -3.50
N VAL A 62 -5.95 4.49 -4.45
CA VAL A 62 -7.37 4.66 -4.76
C VAL A 62 -7.60 4.13 -6.17
N ILE A 63 -8.29 3.00 -6.26
CA ILE A 63 -8.58 2.31 -7.50
C ILE A 63 -10.03 2.58 -7.87
N ILE A 64 -10.24 3.07 -9.07
CA ILE A 64 -11.54 3.35 -9.65
C ILE A 64 -11.80 2.28 -10.72
N THR A 65 -12.88 1.53 -10.55
CA THR A 65 -13.42 0.67 -11.59
C THR A 65 -14.39 1.51 -12.41
N LEU A 66 -14.12 1.65 -13.70
CA LEU A 66 -14.96 2.42 -14.61
C LEU A 66 -16.10 1.55 -15.14
N LYS A 67 -17.28 2.13 -15.33
CA LYS A 67 -18.39 1.50 -16.05
C LYS A 67 -17.98 1.30 -17.50
N THR A 68 -18.26 0.10 -18.02
CA THR A 68 -18.08 -0.31 -19.43
C THR A 68 -16.64 -0.24 -19.98
N HIS A 69 -15.99 -1.41 -20.08
CA HIS A 69 -14.79 -1.71 -20.90
C HIS A 69 -13.52 -0.85 -20.73
N ARG A 70 -13.51 0.21 -19.90
CA ARG A 70 -12.35 1.10 -19.71
C ARG A 70 -11.34 0.63 -18.65
N GLY A 71 -11.60 -0.54 -18.05
CA GLY A 71 -10.72 -1.17 -17.08
C GLY A 71 -10.64 -0.46 -15.74
N GLN A 72 -9.68 -0.89 -14.91
CA GLN A 72 -9.38 -0.26 -13.63
C GLN A 72 -8.39 0.88 -13.85
N ARG A 73 -8.66 2.03 -13.23
CA ARG A 73 -7.76 3.19 -13.23
C ARG A 73 -7.39 3.55 -11.82
N CYS A 74 -6.09 3.76 -11.60
CA CYS A 74 -5.59 4.29 -10.36
C CYS A 74 -5.70 5.81 -10.35
N LEU A 75 -6.13 6.36 -9.23
CA LEU A 75 -6.15 7.79 -8.96
C LEU A 75 -4.98 8.15 -8.05
N ASN A 76 -4.28 9.24 -8.35
CA ASN A 76 -3.19 9.72 -7.50
C ASN A 76 -3.76 10.34 -6.20
N THR A 77 -3.37 9.81 -5.04
CA THR A 77 -3.80 10.31 -3.71
C THR A 77 -3.44 11.78 -3.46
N LYS A 78 -2.46 12.34 -4.18
CA LYS A 78 -2.11 13.77 -4.10
C LYS A 78 -3.10 14.68 -4.83
N SER A 79 -3.96 14.14 -5.71
CA SER A 79 -4.90 14.93 -6.50
C SER A 79 -6.10 15.42 -5.66
N LYS A 80 -6.63 16.61 -5.99
CA LYS A 80 -7.79 17.21 -5.29
C LYS A 80 -9.00 16.26 -5.25
N GLN A 81 -9.28 15.59 -6.37
CA GLN A 81 -10.38 14.64 -6.46
C GLN A 81 -10.20 13.43 -5.54
N ALA A 82 -8.98 12.90 -5.43
CA ALA A 82 -8.69 11.76 -4.55
C ALA A 82 -8.93 12.11 -3.07
N LYS A 83 -8.51 13.31 -2.64
CA LYS A 83 -8.75 13.79 -1.26
C LYS A 83 -10.24 13.92 -0.95
N VAL A 84 -11.04 14.40 -1.90
CA VAL A 84 -12.50 14.52 -1.72
C VAL A 84 -13.15 13.15 -1.61
N ILE A 85 -12.75 12.19 -2.45
CA ILE A 85 -13.24 10.81 -2.41
C ILE A 85 -12.87 10.15 -1.08
N LEU A 86 -11.63 10.31 -0.61
CA LEU A 86 -11.18 9.76 0.67
C LEU A 86 -11.98 10.31 1.84
N LYS A 87 -12.15 11.64 1.94
CA LYS A 87 -12.99 12.27 2.97
C LYS A 87 -14.43 11.78 2.94
N LYS A 88 -14.99 11.58 1.76
CA LYS A 88 -16.36 11.08 1.61
C LYS A 88 -16.46 9.61 2.03
N ALA A 89 -15.46 8.80 1.70
CA ALA A 89 -15.38 7.41 2.13
C ALA A 89 -15.21 7.28 3.66
N GLU A 90 -14.40 8.11 4.29
CA GLU A 90 -14.25 8.18 5.74
C GLU A 90 -15.59 8.50 6.43
N ARG A 91 -16.29 9.54 5.94
CA ARG A 91 -17.63 9.90 6.46
C ARG A 91 -18.65 8.78 6.29
N MET A 92 -18.63 8.06 5.16
CA MET A 92 -19.54 6.93 4.97
C MET A 92 -19.21 5.77 5.91
N ASN A 93 -17.93 5.50 6.18
CA ASN A 93 -17.53 4.48 7.15
C ASN A 93 -17.92 4.87 8.58
N SER A 94 -17.73 6.12 8.99
CA SER A 94 -18.13 6.59 10.33
C SER A 94 -19.64 6.50 10.54
N LEU A 95 -20.44 6.87 9.53
CA LEU A 95 -21.90 6.75 9.59
C LEU A 95 -22.37 5.29 9.60
N LYS A 96 -21.60 4.37 9.00
CA LYS A 96 -21.88 2.93 9.06
C LYS A 96 -21.64 2.38 10.47
N TYR A 97 -20.60 2.86 11.16
CA TYR A 97 -20.30 2.49 12.54
C TYR A 97 -21.27 3.09 13.56
N GLN A 98 -21.85 4.26 13.26
CA GLN A 98 -22.85 4.92 14.11
C GLN A 98 -24.26 4.29 14.00
N LYS A 99 -24.48 3.40 13.03
CA LYS A 99 -25.74 2.69 12.79
C LYS A 99 -25.74 1.23 13.30
N VAL A 100 -24.62 0.77 13.85
CA VAL A 100 -24.47 -0.51 14.56
C VAL A 100 -24.65 -0.24 16.04
#